data_AF-A0A6P0MX14-F1
#
_entry.id   AF-A0A6P0MX14-F1
#
_cell.length_a   1.000
_cell.length_b   1.000
_cell.length_c   1.000
_cell.angle_alpha   90.00
_cell.angle_beta   90.00
_cell.angle_gamma   90.00
#
_symmetry.space_group_name_H-M   'P 1'
#
loop_
_entity.id
_entity.type
_entity.pdbx_description
1 polymer ?
#
loop_
_entity_poly.entity_id
_entity_poly.type
_entity_poly.pdbx_seq_one_letter_code
_entity_poly.pdbx_strand_id
1 'polypeptide(L)' 'MAHSVNPEGPSQAESFDPKKPTEGAVHVIKGGSHLCAPNYCSRYRPAARESQSPDTGTTHIGFRLIKNLG' A
#
# COMPACT_ATOMS: atom_id res chain seq x y z
N MET A 1 24.83 16.21 3.83
CA MET A 1 23.62 16.62 3.09
C MET A 1 22.90 15.38 2.51
N ALA A 2 22.63 14.36 3.33
CA ALA A 2 22.17 13.05 2.85
C ALA A 2 20.63 12.83 2.94
N HIS A 3 19.86 13.83 3.37
CA HIS A 3 18.46 13.63 3.78
C HIS A 3 17.41 14.07 2.73
N SER A 4 17.83 14.31 1.48
CA SER A 4 16.93 14.80 0.42
C SER A 4 16.47 13.72 -0.59
N VAL A 5 16.90 12.48 -0.43
CA VAL A 5 16.56 11.42 -1.39
C VAL A 5 15.17 10.87 -1.04
N ASN A 6 14.25 10.88 -2.01
CA ASN A 6 12.95 10.21 -1.85
C ASN A 6 13.20 8.71 -1.61
N PRO A 7 12.56 8.07 -0.62
CA PRO A 7 12.69 6.64 -0.45
C PRO A 7 12.12 5.94 -1.69
N GLU A 8 12.96 5.15 -2.36
CA GLU A 8 12.56 4.41 -3.58
C GLU A 8 11.59 3.25 -3.26
N GLY A 9 11.53 2.84 -1.98
CA GLY A 9 10.77 1.67 -1.56
C GLY A 9 11.53 0.36 -1.83
N PRO A 10 10.92 -0.81 -1.56
CA PRO A 10 11.49 -2.11 -1.92
C PRO A 10 11.54 -2.30 -3.44
N SER A 11 12.50 -3.08 -3.93
CA SER A 11 12.53 -3.42 -5.37
C SER A 11 11.33 -4.28 -5.77
N GLN A 12 10.97 -4.29 -7.06
CA GLN A 12 9.87 -5.13 -7.54
C GLN A 12 10.09 -6.63 -7.25
N ALA A 13 11.34 -7.09 -7.28
CA ALA A 13 11.68 -8.48 -6.95
C ALA A 13 11.46 -8.81 -5.47
N GLU A 14 11.58 -7.82 -4.59
CA GLU A 14 11.35 -7.97 -3.14
C GLU A 14 9.90 -7.70 -2.75
N SER A 15 9.12 -7.01 -3.58
CA SER A 15 7.73 -6.60 -3.31
C SER A 15 6.72 -7.71 -3.63
N PHE A 16 6.91 -8.88 -3.03
CA PHE A 16 6.19 -10.12 -3.36
C PHE A 16 5.29 -10.62 -2.22
N ASP A 17 4.11 -11.16 -2.54
CA ASP A 17 3.28 -11.90 -1.57
C ASP A 17 3.46 -13.42 -1.79
N PRO A 18 4.03 -14.16 -0.81
CA PRO A 18 4.20 -15.62 -0.89
C PRO A 18 2.92 -16.40 -1.19
N LYS A 19 1.75 -15.84 -0.86
CA LYS A 19 0.44 -16.46 -1.12
C LYS A 19 -0.06 -16.22 -2.53
N LYS A 20 0.57 -15.33 -3.29
CA LYS A 20 0.15 -14.91 -4.64
C LYS A 20 1.33 -14.93 -5.61
N PRO A 21 1.90 -16.12 -5.90
CA PRO A 21 3.13 -16.29 -6.67
C PRO A 21 3.10 -15.67 -8.07
N THR A 22 1.92 -15.49 -8.65
CA THR A 22 1.72 -15.04 -10.03
C THR A 22 1.38 -13.55 -10.15
N GLU A 23 1.10 -12.84 -9.05
CA GLU A 23 0.61 -11.46 -9.09
C GLU A 23 1.73 -10.40 -9.22
N GLY A 24 2.99 -10.82 -9.32
CA GLY A 24 4.13 -9.90 -9.47
C GLY A 24 4.31 -8.98 -8.27
N ALA A 25 4.82 -7.77 -8.51
CA ALA A 25 5.05 -6.78 -7.48
C ALA A 25 3.72 -6.20 -6.96
N VAL A 26 3.56 -6.07 -5.63
CA VAL A 26 2.34 -5.51 -5.01
C VAL A 26 2.64 -4.36 -4.07
N HIS A 27 1.72 -3.40 -3.97
CA HIS A 27 1.77 -2.30 -3.01
C HIS A 27 0.84 -2.59 -1.82
N VAL A 28 1.27 -2.17 -0.63
CA VAL A 28 0.46 -2.31 0.59
C VAL A 28 -0.49 -1.11 0.73
N ILE A 29 -1.79 -1.40 0.80
CA ILE A 29 -2.84 -0.43 1.13
C ILE A 29 -3.23 -0.56 2.61
N LYS A 30 -3.47 0.59 3.25
CA LYS A 30 -3.82 0.74 4.66
C LYS A 30 -4.96 1.74 4.83
N GLY A 31 -5.74 1.58 5.90
CA GLY A 31 -6.73 2.57 6.35
C GLY A 31 -8.16 2.35 5.86
N GLY A 32 -8.38 1.50 4.85
CA GLY A 32 -9.70 1.31 4.25
C GLY A 32 -10.16 2.55 3.45
N SER A 33 -11.43 2.56 3.06
CA SER A 33 -12.02 3.64 2.27
C SER A 33 -13.46 3.95 2.73
N HIS A 34 -14.08 4.95 2.12
CA HIS A 34 -15.47 5.33 2.37
C HIS A 34 -16.48 4.23 2.01
N LEU A 35 -16.04 3.19 1.29
CA LEU A 35 -16.90 2.05 0.99
C LEU A 35 -17.01 1.11 2.19
N CYS A 36 -16.00 1.03 3.07
CA CYS A 36 -15.91 0.02 4.13
C CYS A 36 -17.09 0.08 5.11
N ALA A 37 -17.62 -1.09 5.50
CA ALA A 37 -18.69 -1.24 6.47
C ALA A 37 -18.58 -2.55 7.28
N PRO A 38 -19.11 -2.62 8.51
CA PRO A 38 -18.94 -3.78 9.41
C PRO A 38 -19.40 -5.11 8.83
N ASN A 39 -20.41 -5.09 7.96
CA ASN A 39 -21.03 -6.28 7.38
C ASN A 39 -20.30 -6.88 6.16
N TYR A 40 -19.28 -6.20 5.61
CA TYR A 40 -18.55 -6.75 4.45
C TYR A 40 -17.04 -6.47 4.50
N CYS A 41 -16.62 -5.28 4.95
CA CYS A 41 -15.22 -4.89 4.94
C CYS A 41 -14.85 -4.14 6.22
N SER A 42 -14.13 -4.84 7.08
CA SER A 42 -13.59 -4.31 8.34
C SER A 42 -12.14 -3.85 8.19
N ARG A 43 -11.74 -3.32 7.02
CA ARG A 43 -10.35 -2.93 6.73
C ARG A 43 -10.00 -1.49 7.11
N TYR A 44 -10.95 -0.73 7.63
CA TYR A 44 -10.70 0.53 8.34
C TYR A 44 -9.90 0.33 9.65
N ARG A 45 -9.81 -0.92 10.16
CA ARG A 45 -9.05 -1.24 11.37
C ARG A 45 -7.55 -0.98 11.16
N PRO A 46 -6.83 -0.34 12.11
CA PRO A 46 -5.41 -0.02 11.95
C PRO A 46 -4.50 -1.21 11.60
N ALA A 47 -4.83 -2.41 12.08
CA ALA A 47 -4.07 -3.63 11.78
C ALA A 47 -4.26 -4.14 10.34
N ALA A 48 -5.41 -3.87 9.70
CA ALA A 48 -5.77 -4.44 8.41
C ALA A 48 -4.85 -3.96 7.27
N ARG A 49 -4.47 -4.87 6.37
CA ARG A 49 -3.61 -4.61 5.20
C ARG A 49 -4.21 -5.26 3.98
N GLU A 50 -4.00 -4.64 2.82
CA GLU A 50 -4.33 -5.22 1.51
C GLU A 50 -3.15 -5.11 0.55
N SER A 51 -3.05 -6.08 -0.36
CA SER A 51 -2.19 -6.01 -1.53
C SER A 51 -2.97 -5.42 -2.71
N GLN A 52 -2.37 -4.51 -3.46
CA GLN A 52 -2.92 -4.02 -4.73
C GLN A 52 -1.81 -3.91 -5.78
N SER A 53 -2.16 -4.15 -7.05
CA SER A 53 -1.23 -3.97 -8.16
C SER A 53 -0.75 -2.51 -8.29
N PRO A 54 0.56 -2.25 -8.52
CA PRO A 54 1.11 -0.90 -8.65
C PRO A 54 0.50 -0.07 -9.78
N ASP A 55 0.00 -0.73 -10.82
CA ASP A 55 -0.50 -0.12 -12.05
C ASP A 55 -2.03 0.15 -12.02
N THR A 56 -2.71 -0.26 -10.96
CA THR A 56 -4.18 -0.23 -10.90
C THR A 56 -4.68 0.89 -10.01
N GLY A 57 -5.26 1.93 -10.63
CA GLY A 57 -5.95 3.02 -9.93
C GLY A 57 -7.42 2.73 -9.65
N THR A 58 -7.95 3.22 -8.53
CA THR A 58 -9.38 3.18 -8.20
C THR A 58 -9.85 4.52 -7.61
N THR A 59 -11.17 4.74 -7.57
CA THR A 59 -11.77 5.97 -7.03
C THR A 59 -11.69 6.11 -5.51
N HIS A 60 -11.25 5.06 -4.80
CA HIS A 60 -11.29 4.98 -3.34
C HIS A 60 -9.93 4.60 -2.74
N ILE A 61 -8.86 4.64 -3.54
CA ILE A 61 -7.48 4.42 -3.12
C ILE A 61 -6.68 5.68 -3.44
N GLY A 62 -5.94 6.17 -2.46
CA GLY A 62 -5.01 7.28 -2.60
C GLY A 62 -3.77 7.05 -1.74
N PHE A 63 -2.89 8.05 -1.67
CA PHE A 63 -1.67 7.98 -0.86
C PHE A 63 -1.42 9.28 -0.11
N ARG A 64 -0.60 9.19 0.94
CA ARG A 64 -0.05 10.35 1.65
C ARG A 64 1.47 10.29 1.60
N LEU A 65 2.08 11.46 1.48
CA LEU A 65 3.53 11.58 1.49
C LEU A 65 4.04 11.69 2.92
N ILE A 66 5.30 11.32 3.09
CA ILE A 66 6.09 11.58 4.29
C ILE A 66 7.36 12.31 3.90
N LYS A 67 7.89 13.14 4.79
CA LYS A 67 9.17 13.81 4.61
C LYS A 67 10.05 13.53 5.82
N ASN A 68 11.29 13.10 5.59
CA ASN A 68 12.29 13.05 6.64
C ASN A 68 12.67 14.48 7.03
N LEU A 69 12.55 14.83 8.32
CA LEU A 69 12.84 16.18 8.81
C LEU A 69 14.30 16.37 9.28
N GLY A 70 15.09 15.30 9.28
CA GLY A 70 16.44 15.28 9.86
C GLY A 70 16.46 14.57 11.20
#